data_AF-A0A2J6RM70-F1
#
_entry.id   AF-A0A2J6RM70-F1
#
_cell.length_a   1.000
_cell.length_b   1.000
_cell.length_c   1.000
_cell.angle_alpha   90.00
_cell.angle_beta   90.00
_cell.angle_gamma   90.00
#
_symmetry.space_group_name_H-M   'P 1'
#
loop_
_entity.id
_entity.type
_entity.pdbx_description
1 polymer ?
#
loop_
_entity_poly.entity_id
_entity_poly.type
_entity_poly.pdbx_seq_one_letter_code
_entity_poly.pdbx_strand_id
1 'polypeptide(L)'
;MATFQRGQLLIGLRHSYHLVEPAHRRTNNVWIASLENGPSSIHPEKVVIKTAKEVLLQNETRHLNMLRGNHRIRQMIDTIESPHSIVLEYAEEDL
;
A
#
# COMPACT_ATOMS: atom_id res chain seq x y z
N MET A 1 10.60 12.67 -5.50
CA MET A 1 9.71 11.69 -4.84
C MET A 1 8.36 12.35 -4.72
N ALA A 2 7.28 11.61 -4.93
CA ALA A 2 5.95 12.21 -4.84
C ALA A 2 5.58 12.50 -3.39
N THR A 3 4.89 13.62 -3.18
CA THR A 3 4.44 14.03 -1.85
C THR A 3 2.98 13.64 -1.71
N PHE A 4 2.69 12.81 -0.73
CA PHE A 4 1.33 12.43 -0.37
C PHE A 4 0.74 13.38 0.67
N GLN A 5 -0.59 13.51 0.65
CA GLN A 5 -1.34 14.30 1.61
C GLN A 5 -2.45 13.46 2.26
N ARG A 6 -2.74 13.75 3.52
CA ARG A 6 -3.87 13.14 4.22
C ARG A 6 -5.18 13.47 3.50
N GLY A 7 -6.05 12.47 3.34
CA GLY A 7 -7.31 12.57 2.62
C GLY A 7 -7.19 12.41 1.11
N GLN A 8 -5.97 12.37 0.56
CA GLN A 8 -5.75 12.17 -0.87
C GLN A 8 -6.30 10.81 -1.33
N LEU A 9 -7.00 10.82 -2.46
CA LEU A 9 -7.44 9.61 -3.15
C LEU A 9 -6.34 9.12 -4.09
N LEU A 10 -5.98 7.85 -3.98
CA LEU A 10 -5.09 7.16 -4.91
C LEU A 10 -5.86 6.05 -5.62
N ILE A 11 -5.67 5.95 -6.94
CA ILE A 11 -6.34 4.97 -7.79
C ILE A 11 -5.33 3.87 -8.09
N GLY A 12 -5.55 2.68 -7.54
CA GLY A 12 -4.81 1.47 -7.88
C GLY A 12 -5.38 0.77 -9.11
N LEU A 13 -4.79 -0.35 -9.50
CA LEU A 13 -5.29 -1.15 -10.62
C LEU A 13 -6.60 -1.86 -10.29
N ARG A 14 -6.87 -2.13 -9.01
CA ARG A 14 -8.04 -2.90 -8.56
C ARG A 14 -9.02 -2.06 -7.75
N HIS A 15 -8.52 -1.14 -6.93
CA HIS A 15 -9.35 -0.36 -6.01
C HIS A 15 -8.87 1.09 -5.87
N SER A 16 -9.71 1.89 -5.22
CA SER A 16 -9.37 3.25 -4.80
C SER A 16 -9.05 3.28 -3.31
N TYR A 17 -8.13 4.16 -2.92
CA TYR A 17 -7.56 4.22 -1.57
C TYR A 17 -7.51 5.65 -1.05
N HIS A 18 -8.08 5.89 0.12
CA HIS A 18 -7.97 7.17 0.81
C HIS A 18 -6.81 7.16 1.81
N LEU A 19 -5.85 8.06 1.63
CA LEU A 19 -4.74 8.19 2.58
C LEU A 19 -5.23 8.71 3.93
N VAL A 20 -4.99 7.94 4.99
CA VAL A 20 -5.44 8.26 6.35
C VAL A 20 -4.35 9.01 7.11
N GLU A 21 -3.15 8.44 7.17
CA GLU A 21 -2.02 9.01 7.92
C GLU A 21 -0.68 8.38 7.49
N PRO A 22 0.47 9.02 7.78
CA PRO A 22 1.78 8.40 7.62
C PRO A 22 1.92 7.22 8.59
N ALA A 23 2.40 6.07 8.11
CA ALA A 23 2.62 4.89 8.97
C ALA A 23 3.73 5.14 10.00
N HIS A 24 4.70 6.00 9.67
CA HIS A 24 5.76 6.39 10.57
C HIS A 24 6.01 7.90 10.49
N ARG A 25 6.13 8.55 11.65
CA ARG A 25 6.35 10.01 11.76
C ARG A 25 7.61 10.51 11.07
N ARG A 26 8.59 9.63 10.81
CA ARG A 26 9.89 9.99 10.21
C ARG A 26 9.99 9.70 8.72
N THR A 27 9.04 8.95 8.16
CA THR A 27 9.14 8.46 6.79
C THR A 27 7.87 8.80 6.01
N ASN A 28 7.95 9.78 5.11
CA ASN A 28 6.82 10.24 4.30
C ASN A 28 6.50 9.30 3.12
N ASN A 29 7.19 8.17 3.02
CA ASN A 29 7.08 7.25 1.89
C ASN A 29 6.21 6.01 2.20
N VAL A 30 5.68 5.90 3.42
CA VAL A 30 4.78 4.83 3.84
C VAL A 30 3.55 5.45 4.50
N TRP A 31 2.38 5.08 4.01
CA TRP A 31 1.10 5.63 4.43
C TRP A 31 0.10 4.53 4.74
N ILE A 32 -0.70 4.74 5.76
CA ILE A 32 -1.90 3.95 6.01
C ILE A 32 -3.02 4.54 5.15
N ALA A 33 -3.74 3.69 4.44
CA ALA A 33 -4.87 4.08 3.62
C ALA A 33 -6.07 3.18 3.90
N SER A 34 -7.27 3.69 3.66
CA SER A 34 -8.49 2.90 3.71
C SER A 34 -9.01 2.61 2.31
N LEU A 35 -9.55 1.42 2.12
CA LEU A 35 -10.16 1.01 0.86
C LEU A 35 -11.51 1.72 0.65
N GLU A 36 -11.74 2.33 -0.49
CA GLU A 36 -13.04 2.90 -0.85
C GLU A 36 -13.90 1.81 -1.52
N ASN A 37 -14.98 1.37 -0.86
CA ASN A 37 -15.97 0.39 -1.38
C ASN A 37 -15.47 -1.07 -1.58
N GLY A 38 -14.67 -1.60 -0.66
CA GLY A 38 -14.35 -3.04 -0.66
C GLY A 38 -15.53 -3.93 -0.29
N PRO A 39 -15.61 -5.18 -0.79
CA PRO A 39 -16.51 -6.19 -0.23
C PRO A 39 -16.09 -6.42 1.23
N SER A 40 -16.98 -6.06 2.17
CA SER A 40 -16.70 -5.83 3.60
C SER A 40 -16.31 -7.07 4.43
N SER A 41 -15.63 -8.05 3.86
CA SER A 41 -15.36 -9.33 4.52
C SER A 41 -14.04 -10.02 4.14
N ILE A 42 -13.28 -9.54 3.14
CA ILE A 42 -12.07 -10.25 2.66
C ILE A 42 -10.80 -9.39 2.71
N HIS A 43 -10.91 -8.06 2.72
CA HIS A 43 -9.77 -7.16 2.81
C HIS A 43 -9.75 -6.45 4.17
N PRO A 44 -8.57 -6.29 4.81
CA PRO A 44 -8.47 -5.39 5.94
C PRO A 44 -8.93 -4.01 5.48
N GLU A 45 -9.80 -3.36 6.26
CA GLU A 45 -10.32 -2.00 5.97
C GLU A 45 -9.19 -0.98 5.78
N LYS A 46 -7.99 -1.33 6.24
CA LYS A 46 -6.74 -0.59 6.12
C LYS A 46 -5.74 -1.35 5.25
N VAL A 47 -4.95 -0.58 4.50
CA VAL A 47 -3.81 -1.06 3.73
C VAL A 47 -2.60 -0.16 3.99
N VAL A 48 -1.42 -0.64 3.63
CA VAL A 48 -0.20 0.16 3.64
C VAL A 48 0.18 0.50 2.21
N ILE A 49 0.33 1.80 1.91
CA ILE A 49 0.79 2.29 0.62
C ILE A 49 2.24 2.76 0.76
N LYS A 50 3.10 2.15 -0.03
CA LYS A 50 4.53 2.47 -0.06
C LYS A 50 4.90 3.09 -1.39
N THR A 51 5.52 4.26 -1.35
CA THR A 51 6.13 4.90 -2.52
C THR A 51 7.66 4.85 -2.42
N ALA A 52 8.33 4.68 -3.55
CA ALA A 52 9.77 4.75 -3.66
C ALA A 52 10.17 5.04 -5.12
N LYS A 53 11.47 5.02 -5.41
CA LYS A 53 11.94 5.03 -6.81
C LYS A 53 11.43 3.78 -7.51
N GLU A 54 11.01 3.91 -8.77
CA GLU A 54 10.41 2.84 -9.56
C GLU A 54 11.23 1.54 -9.54
N VAL A 55 12.55 1.62 -9.75
CA VAL A 55 13.45 0.45 -9.72
C VAL A 55 13.38 -0.32 -8.40
N LEU A 56 13.22 0.38 -7.26
CA LEU A 56 13.09 -0.26 -5.95
C LEU A 56 11.73 -0.96 -5.81
N LEU A 57 10.66 -0.29 -6.26
CA LEU A 57 9.32 -0.87 -6.23
C LEU A 57 9.21 -2.08 -7.16
N GLN A 58 9.77 -2.03 -8.37
CA GLN A 58 9.79 -3.18 -9.29
C GLN A 58 10.50 -4.40 -8.69
N ASN A 59 11.65 -4.19 -8.02
CA ASN A 59 12.36 -5.26 -7.35
C ASN A 59 11.54 -5.84 -6.17
N GLU A 60 10.91 -4.98 -5.39
CA GLU A 60 10.05 -5.39 -4.27
C GLU A 60 8.80 -6.15 -4.75
N THR A 61 8.10 -5.63 -5.75
CA THR A 61 6.98 -6.30 -6.43
C THR A 61 7.38 -7.67 -6.93
N ARG A 62 8.57 -7.83 -7.53
CA ARG A 62 9.07 -9.13 -8.00
C ARG A 62 9.19 -10.14 -6.85
N HIS A 63 9.82 -9.75 -5.74
CA HIS A 63 9.99 -10.63 -4.59
C HIS A 63 8.66 -10.96 -3.91
N LEU A 64 7.77 -9.98 -3.74
CA LEU A 64 6.44 -10.19 -3.15
C LEU A 64 5.60 -11.14 -4.00
N ASN A 65 5.68 -11.04 -5.33
CA ASN A 65 5.01 -11.98 -6.23
C ASN A 65 5.56 -13.41 -6.12
N MET A 66 6.88 -13.58 -5.95
CA MET A 66 7.48 -14.90 -5.73
C MET A 66 7.05 -15.55 -4.42
N LEU A 67 6.71 -14.73 -3.42
CA LEU A 67 6.35 -15.16 -2.07
C LEU A 67 4.84 -15.13 -1.82
N ARG A 68 4.06 -15.02 -2.90
CA ARG A 68 2.60 -14.92 -2.83
C ARG A 68 1.98 -16.15 -2.17
N GLY A 69 1.06 -15.92 -1.24
CA GLY A 69 0.39 -16.96 -0.45
C GLY A 69 1.15 -17.40 0.81
N ASN A 70 2.35 -16.88 1.04
CA ASN A 70 3.05 -17.11 2.30
C ASN A 70 2.50 -16.21 3.42
N HIS A 71 1.69 -16.79 4.31
CA HIS A 71 1.04 -16.09 5.43
C HIS A 71 2.00 -15.44 6.45
N ARG A 72 3.30 -15.76 6.42
CA ARG A 72 4.32 -15.10 7.27
C ARG A 72 4.92 -13.86 6.64
N ILE A 73 4.55 -13.56 5.40
CA ILE A 73 5.05 -12.45 4.63
C ILE A 73 3.86 -11.59 4.26
N ARG A 74 3.98 -10.28 4.46
CA ARG A 74 2.96 -9.33 4.06
C ARG A 74 2.69 -9.42 2.57
N GLN A 75 1.43 -9.57 2.17
CA GLN A 75 1.10 -9.73 0.77
C GLN A 75 0.92 -8.38 0.08
N MET A 76 1.27 -8.35 -1.21
CA MET A 76 0.91 -7.25 -2.10
C MET A 76 -0.53 -7.42 -2.58
N ILE A 77 -1.33 -6.39 -2.39
CA ILE A 77 -2.76 -6.37 -2.75
C ILE A 77 -2.96 -5.77 -4.14
N ASP A 78 -2.26 -4.67 -4.42
CA ASP A 78 -2.45 -3.84 -5.61
C ASP A 78 -1.20 -2.99 -5.90
N THR A 79 -1.23 -2.27 -7.01
CA THR A 79 -0.21 -1.29 -7.43
C THR A 79 -0.89 -0.01 -7.91
N ILE A 80 -0.22 1.14 -7.74
CA ILE A 80 -0.68 2.46 -8.20
C ILE A 80 0.35 3.00 -9.18
N GLU A 81 -0.10 3.49 -10.34
CA GLU A 81 0.80 3.98 -11.40
C GLU A 81 1.34 5.38 -11.09
N SER A 82 0.49 6.27 -10.55
CA SER A 82 0.85 7.67 -10.32
C SER A 82 0.37 8.21 -8.97
N PRO A 83 1.29 8.58 -8.06
CA PRO A 83 2.72 8.28 -8.12
C PRO A 83 2.99 6.78 -7.90
N HIS A 84 4.02 6.26 -8.57
CA HIS A 84 4.32 4.82 -8.54
C HIS A 84 4.44 4.31 -7.10
N SER A 85 3.57 3.38 -6.74
CA SER A 85 3.43 2.87 -5.37
C SER A 85 2.93 1.43 -5.37
N ILE A 86 3.24 0.70 -4.30
CA ILE A 86 2.70 -0.64 -4.04
C ILE A 86 1.75 -0.58 -2.85
N VAL A 87 0.70 -1.38 -2.92
CA VAL A 87 -0.30 -1.53 -1.86
C VAL A 87 -0.11 -2.88 -1.19
N LEU A 88 0.05 -2.86 0.13
CA LEU A 88 0.34 -4.01 0.97
C LEU A 88 -0.76 -4.23 2.01
N GLU A 89 -0.90 -5.46 2.49
CA GLU A 89 -1.71 -5.76 3.67
C GLU A 89 -1.27 -4.92 4.87
N TYR A 90 -2.26 -4.46 5.64
CA TYR A 90 -2.00 -3.82 6.93
C TYR A 90 -1.81 -4.90 8.01
N ALA A 91 -0.75 -4.79 8.82
CA ALA A 91 -0.57 -5.62 10.01
C ALA A 91 -0.69 -4.74 11.25
N GLU A 92 -1.39 -5.20 12.29
CA GLU A 92 -1.56 -4.42 13.52
C GLU A 92 -0.24 -4.10 14.25
N GLU A 93 0.80 -4.89 13.99
CA GLU A 93 2.18 -4.65 14.47
C GLU A 93 2.85 -3.40 13.85
N ASP A 94 2.21 -2.74 12.88
CA ASP A 94 2.71 -1.51 12.25
C ASP A 94 2.48 -0.23 13.10
N LEU A 95 1.87 -0.34 14.29
CA LEU A 95 1.55 0.76 15.20
C LEU A 95 2.63 1.03 16.27
#